data_AF-A0A344LWM9-F1
#
_entry.id   AF-A0A344LWM9-F1
#
_cell.length_a   1.000
_cell.length_b   1.000
_cell.length_c   1.000
_cell.angle_alpha   90.00
_cell.angle_beta   90.00
_cell.angle_gamma   90.00
#
_symmetry.space_group_name_H-M   'P 1'
#
loop_
_entity.id
_entity.type
_entity.pdbx_description
1 polymer ?
#
loop_
_entity_poly.entity_id
_entity_poly.type
_entity_poly.pdbx_seq_one_letter_code
_entity_poly.pdbx_strand_id
1 'polypeptide(L)'
;MAQETQEYIKKKGVPVNLWKEFRTRYNYRFNIHFYKADKESFERESEYVNGEKEIIRIEDLNNYQNKALPSYCRFWFCQYNAEAEFDDEEVLNAFKKISKNHPDKNIEIEAKVAFMYKTTTFTVKCEGDEIPLEKTVVRMWKN
;
A
#
# COMPACT_ATOMS: atom_id res chain seq x y z
N MET A 1 -10.35 13.42 18.82
CA MET A 1 -8.95 13.47 19.29
C MET A 1 -8.93 12.89 20.71
N ALA A 2 -8.83 11.56 20.81
CA ALA A 2 -9.14 10.79 22.01
C ALA A 2 -8.02 10.91 23.06
N GLN A 3 -8.34 10.72 24.35
CA GLN A 3 -7.40 10.82 25.49
C GLN A 3 -6.06 10.11 25.27
N GLU A 4 -6.07 8.99 24.54
CA GLU A 4 -4.88 8.22 24.15
C GLU A 4 -3.83 9.05 23.41
N THR A 5 -4.24 9.94 22.50
CA THR A 5 -3.32 10.82 21.77
C THR A 5 -2.63 11.81 22.71
N GLN A 6 -3.35 12.32 23.71
CA GLN A 6 -2.78 13.25 24.69
C GLN A 6 -1.83 12.54 25.66
N GLU A 7 -2.16 11.31 26.08
CA GLU A 7 -1.28 10.49 26.92
C GLU A 7 0.00 10.06 26.20
N TYR A 8 -0.10 9.70 24.92
CA TYR A 8 1.04 9.38 24.08
C TYR A 8 1.98 10.58 23.95
N ILE A 9 1.47 11.76 23.61
CA ILE A 9 2.26 12.99 23.47
C ILE A 9 2.91 13.38 24.82
N LYS A 10 2.19 13.24 25.93
CA LYS A 10 2.75 13.49 27.28
C LYS A 10 3.92 12.56 27.61
N LYS A 11 3.87 11.28 27.21
CA LYS A 11 4.90 10.27 27.52
C LYS A 11 6.08 10.28 26.54
N LYS A 12 5.83 10.53 25.25
CA LYS A 12 6.81 10.35 24.16
C LYS A 12 7.25 11.67 23.50
N GLY A 13 6.64 12.80 23.90
CA GLY A 13 6.77 14.08 23.22
C GLY A 13 5.92 14.14 21.95
N VAL A 14 5.85 15.33 21.33
CA VAL A 14 5.24 15.47 20.00
C VAL A 14 6.09 14.66 19.01
N PRO A 15 5.52 13.68 18.28
CA PRO A 15 6.29 12.77 17.45
C PRO A 15 6.63 13.43 16.10
N VAL A 16 7.38 14.55 16.13
CA VAL A 16 7.73 15.34 14.93
C VAL A 16 8.42 14.49 13.87
N ASN A 17 9.27 13.54 14.30
CA ASN A 17 9.95 12.63 13.40
C ASN A 17 8.99 11.66 12.70
N LEU A 18 7.97 11.16 13.41
CA LEU A 18 6.94 10.28 12.86
C LEU A 18 6.12 11.00 11.77
N TRP A 19 5.78 12.27 12.02
CA TRP A 19 5.13 13.12 11.02
C TRP A 19 5.95 13.32 9.76
N LYS A 20 7.29 13.42 9.88
CA LYS A 20 8.18 13.52 8.73
C LYS A 20 8.24 12.21 7.96
N GLU A 21 8.26 11.09 8.66
CA GLU A 21 8.30 9.76 8.05
C GLU A 21 7.03 9.44 7.25
N PHE A 22 5.84 9.71 7.79
CA PHE A 22 4.59 9.48 7.06
C PHE A 22 4.36 10.44 5.88
N ARG A 23 5.02 11.61 5.89
CA ARG A 23 5.04 12.52 4.73
C ARG A 23 6.12 12.19 3.70
N THR A 24 7.01 11.25 3.99
CA THR A 24 8.03 10.83 3.03
C THR A 24 7.34 10.11 1.88
N ARG A 25 7.68 10.53 0.67
CA ARG A 25 7.17 9.93 -0.56
C ARG A 25 8.21 8.99 -1.13
N TYR A 26 7.75 7.90 -1.72
CA TYR A 26 8.57 6.86 -2.32
C TYR A 26 8.17 6.72 -3.79
N ASN A 27 9.12 6.40 -4.67
CA ASN A 27 8.82 6.08 -6.05
C ASN A 27 8.46 4.60 -6.17
N TYR A 28 7.16 4.30 -6.23
CA TYR A 28 6.68 2.93 -6.31
C TYR A 28 5.47 2.78 -7.24
N ARG A 29 5.14 1.54 -7.57
CA ARG A 29 3.91 1.16 -8.25
C ARG A 29 3.31 -0.11 -7.63
N PHE A 30 2.06 -0.39 -7.94
CA PHE A 30 1.50 -1.72 -7.72
C PHE A 30 1.78 -2.60 -8.94
N ASN A 31 2.18 -3.84 -8.69
CA ASN A 31 2.33 -4.86 -9.72
C ASN A 31 1.37 -6.01 -9.38
N ILE A 32 0.19 -6.00 -10.01
CA ILE A 32 -0.88 -6.94 -9.68
C ILE A 32 -0.83 -8.15 -10.59
N HIS A 33 -0.68 -9.31 -9.98
CA HIS A 33 -0.75 -10.59 -10.64
C HIS A 33 -2.11 -11.23 -10.39
N PHE A 34 -2.93 -11.23 -11.43
CA PHE A 34 -4.20 -11.95 -11.42
C PHE A 34 -4.01 -13.42 -11.73
N TYR A 35 -4.95 -14.24 -11.23
CA TYR A 35 -5.09 -15.60 -11.70
C TYR A 35 -5.68 -15.60 -13.13
N LYS A 36 -4.99 -16.24 -14.09
CA LYS A 36 -5.34 -16.23 -15.53
C LYS A 36 -5.29 -14.82 -16.16
N ALA A 37 -5.91 -14.63 -17.31
CA ALA A 37 -5.85 -13.41 -18.13
C ALA A 37 -6.72 -12.25 -17.62
N ASP A 38 -7.09 -12.26 -16.33
CA ASP A 38 -7.81 -11.15 -15.73
C ASP A 38 -6.90 -9.93 -15.60
N LYS A 39 -7.55 -8.78 -15.45
CA LYS A 39 -6.91 -7.48 -15.23
C LYS A 39 -7.83 -6.59 -14.41
N GLU A 40 -7.24 -5.54 -13.86
CA GLU A 40 -8.04 -4.43 -13.33
C GLU A 40 -8.93 -3.87 -14.44
N SER A 41 -10.19 -3.60 -14.09
CA SER A 41 -11.23 -3.19 -15.04
C SER A 41 -11.66 -1.73 -14.89
N PHE A 42 -11.28 -1.06 -13.79
CA PHE A 42 -11.66 0.32 -13.50
C PHE A 42 -10.51 1.10 -12.84
N GLU A 43 -10.76 2.39 -12.61
CA GLU A 43 -9.91 3.26 -11.79
C GLU A 43 -9.74 2.74 -10.36
N ARG A 44 -8.61 3.09 -9.73
CA ARG A 44 -8.26 2.68 -8.38
C ARG A 44 -8.45 3.83 -7.40
N GLU A 45 -9.36 3.65 -6.44
CA GLU A 45 -9.40 4.51 -5.26
C GLU A 45 -8.25 4.13 -4.32
N SER A 46 -7.40 5.11 -3.98
CA SER A 46 -6.28 4.94 -3.06
C SER A 46 -6.30 6.02 -1.99
N GLU A 47 -6.04 5.62 -0.75
CA GLU A 47 -5.76 6.50 0.37
C GLU A 47 -4.35 6.26 0.89
N TYR A 48 -3.75 7.31 1.44
CA TYR A 48 -2.38 7.32 1.88
C TYR A 48 -2.26 7.63 3.37
N VAL A 49 -1.18 7.14 3.99
CA VAL A 49 -0.86 7.34 5.42
C VAL A 49 -0.79 8.81 5.85
N ASN A 50 -0.61 9.74 4.90
CA ASN A 50 -0.58 11.18 5.15
C ASN A 50 -1.95 11.87 5.01
N GLY A 51 -3.01 11.11 4.73
CA GLY A 51 -4.39 11.58 4.56
C GLY A 51 -4.75 12.01 3.12
N GLU A 52 -3.83 11.93 2.17
CA GLU A 52 -4.15 12.14 0.76
C GLU A 52 -5.05 11.01 0.24
N LYS A 53 -5.96 11.35 -0.68
CA LYS A 53 -6.82 10.42 -1.38
C LYS A 53 -6.79 10.73 -2.87
N GLU A 54 -6.86 9.69 -3.69
CA GLU A 54 -6.94 9.87 -5.13
C GLU A 54 -7.65 8.73 -5.84
N ILE A 55 -8.05 9.04 -7.07
CA ILE A 55 -8.59 8.08 -8.03
C ILE A 55 -7.58 7.98 -9.17
N ILE A 56 -6.90 6.84 -9.28
CA ILE A 56 -5.86 6.59 -10.29
C ILE A 56 -6.52 5.97 -11.51
N ARG A 57 -6.35 6.61 -12.67
CA ARG A 57 -6.87 6.09 -13.95
C ARG A 57 -6.19 4.78 -14.32
N ILE A 58 -6.93 3.91 -14.99
CA ILE A 58 -6.45 2.58 -15.40
C ILE A 58 -5.13 2.62 -16.21
N GLU A 59 -4.96 3.65 -17.04
CA GLU A 59 -3.77 3.87 -17.87
C GLU A 59 -2.51 4.20 -17.05
N ASP A 60 -2.70 4.72 -15.83
CA ASP A 60 -1.63 5.18 -14.95
C ASP A 60 -1.22 4.15 -13.89
N LEU A 61 -1.99 3.06 -13.72
CA LEU A 61 -1.81 2.09 -12.64
C LEU A 61 -0.46 1.37 -12.64
N ASN A 62 0.16 1.22 -13.81
CA ASN A 62 1.44 0.51 -13.99
C ASN A 62 2.66 1.43 -13.96
N ASN A 63 2.46 2.75 -13.83
CA ASN A 63 3.53 3.73 -13.80
C ASN A 63 4.12 3.84 -12.39
N TYR A 64 5.44 4.04 -12.30
CA TYR A 64 6.04 4.44 -11.03
C TYR A 64 5.63 5.87 -10.71
N GLN A 65 5.19 6.08 -9.48
CA GLN A 65 4.71 7.36 -9.01
C GLN A 65 5.33 7.70 -7.66
N ASN A 66 5.68 8.98 -7.50
CA ASN A 66 6.20 9.49 -6.23
C ASN A 66 5.06 9.81 -5.26
N LYS A 67 4.63 8.80 -4.50
CA LYS A 67 3.45 8.84 -3.64
C LYS A 67 3.81 8.60 -2.19
N ALA A 68 2.92 9.04 -1.30
CA ALA A 68 2.95 8.57 0.08
C ALA A 68 2.64 7.07 0.14
N LEU A 69 2.92 6.44 1.28
CA LEU A 69 2.65 5.02 1.48
C LEU A 69 1.14 4.75 1.49
N PRO A 70 0.68 3.65 0.89
CA PRO A 70 -0.74 3.35 0.85
C PRO A 70 -1.22 2.93 2.24
N SER A 71 -2.37 3.46 2.64
CA SER A 71 -3.12 2.99 3.82
C SER A 71 -4.36 2.21 3.39
N TYR A 72 -4.92 2.51 2.22
CA TYR A 72 -6.03 1.78 1.64
C TYR A 72 -5.97 1.79 0.12
N CYS A 73 -6.32 0.67 -0.51
CA CYS A 73 -6.60 0.60 -1.93
C CYS A 73 -7.83 -0.25 -2.18
N ARG A 74 -8.65 0.15 -3.14
CA ARG A 74 -9.73 -0.67 -3.67
C ARG A 74 -9.36 -1.11 -5.09
N PHE A 75 -9.66 -2.34 -5.46
CA PHE A 75 -9.27 -2.93 -6.74
C PHE A 75 -10.51 -3.52 -7.39
N TRP A 76 -10.71 -3.26 -8.68
CA TRP A 76 -11.86 -3.74 -9.43
C TRP A 76 -11.37 -4.69 -10.51
N PHE A 77 -11.88 -5.91 -10.54
CA PHE A 77 -11.45 -6.92 -11.52
C PHE A 77 -12.62 -7.82 -11.91
N CYS A 78 -12.94 -7.84 -13.20
CA CYS A 78 -14.01 -8.65 -13.80
C CYS A 78 -15.35 -8.55 -13.05
N GLN A 79 -15.70 -9.55 -12.25
CA GLN A 79 -16.96 -9.62 -11.49
C GLN A 79 -16.79 -9.32 -9.99
N TYR A 80 -15.61 -8.89 -9.56
CA TYR A 80 -15.27 -8.76 -8.15
C TYR A 80 -14.62 -7.42 -7.85
N ASN A 81 -14.71 -7.01 -6.59
CA ASN A 81 -13.88 -5.98 -6.00
C ASN A 81 -13.07 -6.55 -4.84
N ALA A 82 -11.92 -5.95 -4.60
CA ALA A 82 -11.16 -6.12 -3.36
C ALA A 82 -10.92 -4.76 -2.71
N GLU A 83 -10.90 -4.74 -1.39
CA GLU A 83 -10.31 -3.68 -0.59
C GLU A 83 -9.12 -4.25 0.16
N ALA A 84 -8.05 -3.48 0.23
CA ALA A 84 -6.90 -3.75 1.08
C ALA A 84 -6.71 -2.58 2.03
N GLU A 85 -6.80 -2.84 3.32
CA GLU A 85 -6.43 -1.93 4.40
C GLU A 85 -5.02 -2.33 4.87
N PHE A 86 -4.05 -1.42 4.74
CA PHE A 86 -2.65 -1.67 5.09
C PHE A 86 -2.36 -1.23 6.53
N ASP A 87 -1.46 -1.94 7.22
CA ASP A 87 -0.93 -1.51 8.51
C ASP A 87 0.16 -0.44 8.28
N ASP A 88 -0.14 0.80 8.66
CA ASP A 88 0.72 1.97 8.43
C ASP A 88 2.16 1.75 8.92
N GLU A 89 2.33 1.11 10.08
CA GLU A 89 3.65 0.82 10.65
C GLU A 89 4.40 -0.27 9.85
N GLU A 90 3.72 -1.35 9.47
CA GLU A 90 4.29 -2.43 8.66
C GLU A 90 4.79 -1.92 7.31
N VAL A 91 3.96 -1.16 6.60
CA VAL A 91 4.33 -0.60 5.29
C VAL A 91 5.49 0.38 5.43
N LEU A 92 5.44 1.27 6.43
CA LEU A 92 6.54 2.20 6.69
C LEU A 92 7.86 1.46 6.97
N ASN A 93 7.82 0.42 7.80
CA ASN A 93 9.00 -0.37 8.13
C ASN A 93 9.54 -1.13 6.90
N ALA A 94 8.67 -1.71 6.08
CA ALA A 94 9.04 -2.39 4.85
C ALA A 94 9.74 -1.43 3.88
N PHE A 95 9.13 -0.27 3.60
CA PHE A 95 9.70 0.72 2.68
C PHE A 95 11.00 1.33 3.19
N LYS A 96 11.13 1.61 4.50
CA LYS A 96 12.40 2.07 5.09
C LYS A 96 13.50 1.03 4.92
N LYS A 97 13.20 -0.25 5.17
CA LYS A 97 14.18 -1.33 5.03
C LYS A 97 14.63 -1.48 3.58
N ILE A 98 13.69 -1.52 2.63
CA ILE A 98 14.01 -1.59 1.20
C ILE A 98 14.82 -0.38 0.75
N SER A 99 14.38 0.84 1.06
CA SER A 99 15.05 2.08 0.61
C SER A 99 16.44 2.23 1.20
N LYS A 100 16.70 1.66 2.38
CA LYS A 100 18.03 1.61 2.98
C LYS A 100 18.97 0.65 2.25
N ASN A 101 18.45 -0.51 1.83
CA ASN A 101 19.22 -1.51 1.10
C ASN A 101 19.47 -1.11 -0.36
N HIS A 102 18.46 -0.47 -0.97
CA HIS A 102 18.42 -0.11 -2.38
C HIS A 102 18.08 1.38 -2.54
N PRO A 103 19.02 2.28 -2.19
CA PRO A 103 18.80 3.71 -2.36
C PRO A 103 18.55 4.05 -3.83
N ASP A 104 17.63 4.97 -4.09
CA ASP A 104 17.27 5.50 -5.42
C ASP A 104 16.70 4.46 -6.42
N LYS A 105 16.35 3.26 -5.95
CA LYS A 105 15.70 2.24 -6.76
C LYS A 105 14.18 2.31 -6.69
N ASN A 106 13.54 1.87 -7.77
CA ASN A 106 12.10 1.80 -7.85
C ASN A 106 11.58 0.61 -7.05
N ILE A 107 10.54 0.84 -6.24
CA ILE A 107 9.95 -0.17 -5.38
C ILE A 107 8.64 -0.66 -6.02
N GLU A 108 8.32 -1.94 -5.87
CA GLU A 108 7.03 -2.49 -6.26
C GLU A 108 6.27 -2.98 -5.03
N ILE A 109 4.96 -2.74 -5.00
CA ILE A 109 4.05 -3.51 -4.16
C ILE A 109 3.43 -4.57 -5.06
N GLU A 110 3.94 -5.79 -4.96
CA GLU A 110 3.38 -6.95 -5.65
C GLU A 110 2.08 -7.36 -4.94
N ALA A 111 0.98 -7.43 -5.69
CA ALA A 111 -0.28 -7.96 -5.21
C ALA A 111 -0.60 -9.25 -5.97
N LYS A 112 -0.71 -10.37 -5.27
CA LYS A 112 -1.05 -11.67 -5.87
C LYS A 112 -2.47 -12.05 -5.50
N VAL A 113 -3.36 -12.05 -6.48
CA VAL A 113 -4.76 -12.44 -6.30
C VAL A 113 -4.88 -13.95 -6.44
N ALA A 114 -5.30 -14.63 -5.38
CA ALA A 114 -5.40 -16.08 -5.34
C ALA A 114 -6.53 -16.63 -6.23
N PHE A 115 -6.44 -17.92 -6.55
CA PHE A 115 -7.45 -18.63 -7.31
C PHE A 115 -8.86 -18.49 -6.70
N MET A 116 -9.85 -18.23 -7.56
CA MET A 116 -11.24 -17.92 -7.19
C MET A 116 -11.40 -16.67 -6.31
N TYR A 117 -10.42 -15.76 -6.30
CA TYR A 117 -10.50 -14.48 -5.60
C TYR A 117 -10.77 -14.64 -4.10
N LYS A 118 -10.21 -15.70 -3.49
CA LYS A 118 -10.41 -16.01 -2.07
C LYS A 118 -9.57 -15.14 -1.14
N THR A 119 -8.41 -14.68 -1.62
CA THR A 119 -7.47 -13.86 -0.88
C THR A 119 -6.56 -13.11 -1.84
N THR A 120 -5.95 -12.04 -1.35
CA THR A 120 -4.88 -11.31 -2.03
C THR A 120 -3.74 -11.14 -1.05
N THR A 121 -2.52 -11.44 -1.46
CA THR A 121 -1.32 -11.21 -0.66
C THR A 121 -0.52 -10.05 -1.21
N PHE A 122 0.08 -9.26 -0.32
CA PHE A 122 0.89 -8.10 -0.70
C PHE A 122 2.35 -8.30 -0.27
N THR A 123 3.28 -7.90 -1.12
CA THR A 123 4.72 -8.01 -0.87
C THR A 123 5.43 -6.80 -1.46
N VAL A 124 6.23 -6.10 -0.64
CA VAL A 124 7.09 -5.01 -1.12
C VAL A 124 8.36 -5.62 -1.70
N LYS A 125 8.71 -5.26 -2.94
CA LYS A 125 9.84 -5.81 -3.69
C LYS A 125 10.74 -4.74 -4.26
N CYS A 126 12.05 -5.02 -4.27
CA CYS A 126 13.06 -4.23 -4.98
C CYS A 126 14.32 -5.07 -5.21
N GLU A 127 14.76 -5.22 -6.46
CA GLU A 127 16.06 -5.83 -6.82
C GLU A 127 16.35 -7.19 -6.12
N GLY A 128 15.31 -8.01 -5.90
CA GLY A 128 15.41 -9.33 -5.25
C GLY A 128 15.13 -9.35 -3.74
N ASP A 129 15.09 -8.20 -3.06
CA ASP A 129 14.56 -8.11 -1.70
C ASP A 129 13.04 -8.18 -1.73
N GLU A 130 12.46 -9.01 -0.86
CA GLU A 130 11.01 -9.19 -0.71
C GLU A 130 10.62 -9.08 0.77
N ILE A 131 9.62 -8.24 1.06
CA ILE A 131 9.05 -8.07 2.40
C ILE A 131 7.54 -8.27 2.32
N PRO A 132 6.99 -9.39 2.81
CA PRO A 132 5.55 -9.61 2.90
C PRO A 132 4.89 -8.58 3.82
N LEU A 133 3.67 -8.15 3.46
CA LEU A 133 2.82 -7.31 4.30
C LEU A 133 1.73 -8.20 4.93
N GLU A 134 2.05 -8.80 6.07
CA GLU A 134 1.24 -9.85 6.70
C GLU A 134 0.01 -9.31 7.43
N LYS A 135 0.03 -8.04 7.83
CA LYS A 135 -1.07 -7.40 8.55
C LYS A 135 -2.09 -6.74 7.63
N THR A 136 -1.88 -6.79 6.31
CA THR A 136 -2.84 -6.23 5.35
C THR A 136 -4.17 -6.97 5.44
N VAL A 137 -5.24 -6.25 5.74
CA VAL A 137 -6.60 -6.81 5.79
C VAL A 137 -7.23 -6.69 4.43
N VAL A 138 -7.61 -7.83 3.85
CA VAL A 138 -8.23 -7.88 2.52
C VAL A 138 -9.68 -8.32 2.62
N ARG A 139 -10.58 -7.56 2.00
CA ARG A 139 -11.99 -7.90 1.85
C ARG A 139 -12.31 -8.02 0.37
N MET A 140 -12.96 -9.10 -0.03
CA MET A 140 -13.31 -9.35 -1.43
C MET A 140 -14.77 -9.73 -1.55
N TRP A 141 -15.46 -9.21 -2.56
CA TRP A 141 -16.85 -9.55 -2.83
C TRP A 141 -17.16 -9.43 -4.32
N LYS A 142 -18.24 -10.09 -4.73
CA LYS A 142 -18.75 -10.03 -6.10
C LYS A 142 -19.55 -8.72 -6.30
N ASN A 143 -19.38 -8.09 -7.45
CA ASN A 143 -20.11 -6.90 -7.88
C ASN A 143 -21.62 -7.13 -7.95
#